data_AF-A0A9W9EKH5-F1
#
_entry.id   AF-A0A9W9EKH5-F1
#
_cell.length_a   1.000
_cell.length_b   1.000
_cell.length_c   1.000
_cell.angle_alpha   90.00
_cell.angle_beta   90.00
_cell.angle_gamma   90.00
#
_symmetry.space_group_name_H-M   'P 1'
#
loop_
_entity.id
_entity.type
_entity.pdbx_description
1 polymer ?
#
loop_
_entity_poly.entity_id
_entity_poly.type
_entity_poly.pdbx_seq_one_letter_code
_entity_poly.pdbx_strand_id
1 'polypeptide(L)'
;MATGTNGARRAVSLLRPSRLDFGVCRSCQETIGRRNYASAATSESTTASTTPSSSAFPVVSPVYTINAGVVLSRPPQITRDLEPFEKAYFFYQKRLNERLALPFTKYFYFKRGTPLDEDWKKKIQARQTPARDIGKYNAYAQDAWNDELLLGAKESDPEYQVEQLVLDAESTANATSQDTSKKEEIPRPHPRVTEADKKGDQKSLNRLLPRTLYLLVQSKDGYWKLPSTPIQTQETLREAAERTLSQTAGVNMNTWMVGFHPAGHHVYNNRKPHADKVTGAESHGEKTFFMKSRIMAGQADLSASAEKLKDFKWLSKEEIPQFVTQQYYSYIKNMLADR
;
A
#
# COMPACT_ATOMS: atom_id res chain seq x y z
N MET A 1 73.30 11.05 2.04
CA MET A 1 73.12 12.17 1.09
C MET A 1 72.22 11.64 -0.02
N ALA A 2 71.04 12.16 -0.35
CA ALA A 2 70.58 13.53 -0.41
C ALA A 2 69.09 13.70 -0.04
N THR A 3 68.81 14.90 0.49
CA THR A 3 67.55 15.68 0.54
C THR A 3 66.82 15.70 -0.82
N GLY A 4 65.50 15.86 -0.99
CA GLY A 4 64.37 16.22 -0.14
C GLY A 4 63.32 16.94 -1.03
N THR A 5 62.07 16.46 -1.09
CA THR A 5 60.95 17.17 -1.75
C THR A 5 59.61 16.86 -1.07
N ASN A 6 59.48 17.18 0.22
CA ASN A 6 58.19 17.08 0.94
C ASN A 6 57.71 18.40 1.57
N GLY A 7 58.39 19.52 1.28
CA GLY A 7 58.02 20.85 1.77
C GLY A 7 56.78 21.46 1.09
N ALA A 8 56.53 21.14 -0.18
CA ALA A 8 55.50 21.83 -0.97
C ALA A 8 54.05 21.38 -0.67
N ARG A 9 53.84 20.15 -0.17
CA ARG A 9 52.48 19.67 0.17
C ARG A 9 51.99 20.09 1.56
N ARG A 10 52.88 20.54 2.45
CA ARG A 10 52.52 21.04 3.79
C ARG A 10 52.00 22.48 3.78
N ALA A 11 52.38 23.30 2.82
CA ALA A 11 51.92 24.70 2.76
C ALA A 11 50.49 24.84 2.19
N VAL A 12 50.01 23.88 1.41
CA VAL A 12 48.70 23.97 0.73
C VAL A 12 47.52 23.52 1.61
N SER A 13 47.76 22.81 2.72
CA SER A 13 46.69 22.40 3.65
C SER A 13 46.33 23.48 4.69
N LEU A 14 47.16 24.51 4.86
CA LEU A 14 46.91 25.59 5.83
C LEU A 14 46.14 26.78 5.23
N LEU A 15 46.00 26.84 3.89
CA LEU A 15 45.35 27.96 3.19
C LEU A 15 44.00 27.61 2.56
N ARG A 16 43.40 26.47 2.91
CA ARG A 16 42.08 26.11 2.41
C ARG A 16 41.01 26.54 3.42
N PRO A 17 40.19 27.57 3.13
CA PRO A 17 39.07 27.92 4.01
C PRO A 17 38.08 26.76 4.01
N SER A 18 37.77 26.25 5.20
CA SER A 18 36.74 25.24 5.43
C SER A 18 35.37 25.83 5.11
N ARG A 19 34.81 25.45 3.95
CA ARG A 19 33.37 25.54 3.71
C ARG A 19 32.70 24.40 4.47
N LEU A 20 32.40 24.61 5.74
CA LEU A 20 31.44 23.79 6.47
C LEU A 20 30.47 24.74 7.17
N ASP A 21 29.21 24.57 6.81
CA ASP A 21 28.05 25.36 7.20
C ASP A 21 27.91 25.48 8.72
N PHE A 22 27.47 26.67 9.13
CA PHE A 22 27.14 27.04 10.49
C PHE A 22 26.00 26.16 11.02
N GLY A 23 26.32 25.22 11.91
CA GLY A 23 25.28 24.43 12.59
C GLY A 23 25.77 23.38 13.58
N VAL A 24 27.03 23.43 14.01
CA VAL A 24 27.61 22.37 14.85
C VAL A 24 28.20 22.97 16.13
N CYS A 25 27.89 22.33 17.26
CA CYS A 25 28.27 22.77 18.59
C CYS A 25 29.80 22.71 18.82
N ARG A 26 30.36 23.62 19.64
CA ARG A 26 31.81 23.71 19.88
C ARG A 26 32.42 22.41 20.44
N SER A 27 31.68 21.65 21.26
CA SER A 27 32.12 20.34 21.78
C SER A 27 32.09 19.22 20.73
N CYS A 28 31.21 19.33 19.74
CA CYS A 28 31.12 18.42 18.60
C CYS A 28 32.33 18.58 17.65
N GLN A 29 32.86 19.80 17.56
CA GLN A 29 34.02 20.13 16.73
C GLN A 29 35.34 19.57 17.31
N GLU A 30 35.47 19.58 18.65
CA GLU A 30 36.64 19.04 19.36
C GLU A 30 36.73 17.51 19.30
N THR A 31 35.60 16.81 19.15
CA THR A 31 35.56 15.34 19.06
C THR A 31 35.89 14.82 17.66
N ILE A 32 35.54 15.57 16.61
CA ILE A 32 35.81 15.19 15.21
C ILE A 32 37.30 15.37 14.86
N GLY A 33 37.97 16.39 15.42
CA GLY A 33 39.40 16.64 15.19
C GLY A 33 40.36 15.63 15.83
N ARG A 34 39.90 14.78 16.75
CA ARG A 34 40.75 13.85 17.52
C ARG A 34 40.75 12.40 17.03
N ARG A 35 39.93 12.04 16.04
CA ARG A 35 39.77 10.64 15.56
C ARG A 35 40.46 10.34 14.21
N ASN A 36 41.66 10.88 14.00
CA ASN A 36 42.53 10.46 12.89
C ASN A 36 43.76 9.71 13.41
N TYR A 37 43.53 8.61 14.13
CA TYR A 37 44.55 7.58 14.35
C TYR A 37 43.96 6.23 13.95
N ALA A 38 44.32 5.78 12.75
CA ALA A 38 44.21 4.39 12.36
C ALA A 38 45.37 3.64 13.03
N SER A 39 45.09 2.80 14.02
CA SER A 39 46.09 1.87 14.54
C SER A 39 46.38 0.82 13.48
N ALA A 40 47.64 0.71 13.08
CA ALA A 40 48.13 -0.37 12.24
C ALA A 40 47.94 -1.70 12.99
N ALA A 41 47.35 -2.68 12.31
CA ALA A 41 47.25 -4.04 12.81
C ALA A 41 48.65 -4.67 12.83
N THR A 42 49.18 -4.93 14.02
CA THR A 42 50.31 -5.85 14.23
C THR A 42 49.82 -7.28 14.06
N SER A 43 50.43 -8.01 13.13
CA SER A 43 50.28 -9.46 12.98
C SER A 43 50.92 -10.17 14.18
N GLU A 44 50.10 -10.69 15.10
CA GLU A 44 50.55 -11.60 16.14
C GLU A 44 50.51 -13.05 15.66
N SER A 45 51.65 -13.70 15.83
CA SER A 45 51.97 -15.08 15.55
C SER A 45 51.12 -16.06 16.35
N THR A 46 50.74 -17.14 15.68
CA THR A 46 49.99 -18.29 16.16
C THR A 46 50.67 -18.95 17.38
N THR A 47 50.08 -18.79 18.56
CA THR A 47 50.26 -19.73 19.68
C THR A 47 48.88 -20.12 20.20
N ALA A 48 48.56 -21.39 19.99
CA ALA A 48 47.35 -22.02 20.48
C ALA A 48 47.34 -22.05 22.02
N SER A 49 46.40 -21.31 22.62
CA SER A 49 45.97 -21.52 24.00
C SER A 49 44.49 -21.89 23.98
N THR A 50 44.22 -23.17 24.14
CA THR A 50 42.90 -23.76 24.23
C THR A 50 42.25 -23.36 25.56
N THR A 51 41.47 -22.29 25.56
CA THR A 51 40.46 -22.05 26.60
C THR A 51 39.08 -22.25 25.97
N PRO A 52 38.29 -23.25 26.39
CA PRO A 52 36.91 -23.34 25.94
C PRO A 52 36.15 -22.19 26.58
N SER A 53 35.82 -21.15 25.80
CA SER A 53 34.84 -20.15 26.21
C SER A 53 33.45 -20.81 26.16
N SER A 54 33.12 -21.60 27.18
CA SER A 54 31.74 -22.02 27.41
C SER A 54 30.97 -20.84 27.99
N SER A 55 30.53 -19.91 27.15
CA SER A 55 29.35 -19.12 27.47
C SER A 55 28.14 -20.04 27.30
N ALA A 56 27.97 -20.99 28.23
CA ALA A 56 26.77 -21.80 28.33
C ALA A 56 25.67 -20.89 28.85
N PHE A 57 25.02 -20.15 27.94
CA PHE A 57 23.70 -19.61 28.24
C PHE A 57 22.81 -20.82 28.54
N PRO A 58 22.15 -20.88 29.71
CA PRO A 58 21.24 -21.97 30.00
C PRO A 58 20.18 -21.98 28.90
N VAL A 59 20.09 -23.11 28.17
CA VAL A 59 19.02 -23.34 27.21
C VAL A 59 17.76 -23.60 28.03
N VAL A 60 17.11 -22.52 28.48
CA VAL A 60 15.83 -22.58 29.17
C VAL A 60 14.80 -23.02 28.14
N SER A 61 14.05 -24.08 28.45
CA SER A 61 12.94 -24.52 27.59
C SER A 61 11.95 -23.36 27.41
N PRO A 62 11.51 -23.08 26.17
CA PRO A 62 10.62 -21.95 25.92
C PRO A 62 9.30 -22.14 26.66
N VAL A 63 9.02 -21.20 27.56
CA VAL A 63 7.81 -21.16 28.40
C VAL A 63 6.56 -20.75 27.59
N TYR A 64 6.77 -20.19 26.40
CA TYR A 64 5.72 -19.75 25.49
C TYR A 64 5.82 -20.49 24.17
N THR A 65 4.68 -20.91 23.63
CA THR A 65 4.59 -21.41 22.25
C THR A 65 4.67 -20.22 21.30
N ILE A 66 5.63 -20.25 20.38
CA ILE A 66 5.80 -19.20 19.37
C ILE A 66 5.03 -19.62 18.11
N ASN A 67 4.11 -18.77 17.67
CA ASN A 67 3.32 -18.99 16.47
C ASN A 67 3.71 -17.98 15.37
N ALA A 68 3.77 -18.47 14.14
CA ALA A 68 3.83 -17.65 12.94
C ALA A 68 2.39 -17.36 12.48
N GLY A 69 1.96 -16.11 12.59
CA GLY A 69 0.69 -15.62 12.07
C GLY A 69 0.89 -14.92 10.73
N VAL A 70 -0.15 -14.90 9.90
CA VAL A 70 -0.10 -14.24 8.59
C VAL A 70 -1.23 -13.25 8.42
N VAL A 71 -0.87 -12.02 8.07
CA VAL A 71 -1.80 -10.98 7.64
C VAL A 71 -1.82 -11.00 6.12
N LEU A 72 -2.64 -11.87 5.54
CA LEU A 72 -2.85 -11.89 4.11
C LEU A 72 -3.82 -10.78 3.73
N SER A 73 -3.35 -9.85 2.90
CA SER A 73 -4.10 -8.67 2.47
C SER A 73 -4.27 -8.63 0.96
N ARG A 74 -5.49 -8.32 0.50
CA ARG A 74 -5.77 -7.94 -0.88
C ARG A 74 -5.81 -6.41 -0.95
N PRO A 75 -4.87 -5.73 -1.62
CA PRO A 75 -4.84 -4.27 -1.70
C PRO A 75 -6.06 -3.71 -2.47
N PRO A 76 -6.40 -2.42 -2.30
CA PRO A 76 -7.47 -1.80 -3.09
C PRO A 76 -7.11 -1.85 -4.58
N GLN A 77 -8.06 -2.26 -5.41
CA GLN A 77 -7.90 -2.37 -6.86
C GLN A 77 -8.32 -1.11 -7.60
N ILE A 78 -9.21 -0.32 -6.99
CA ILE A 78 -9.69 0.96 -7.53
C ILE A 78 -9.43 2.09 -6.54
N THR A 79 -9.37 3.32 -7.05
CA THR A 79 -9.27 4.53 -6.22
C THR A 79 -10.47 4.63 -5.28
N ARG A 80 -10.30 5.31 -4.15
CA ARG A 80 -11.40 5.58 -3.21
C ARG A 80 -12.48 6.49 -3.81
N ASP A 81 -13.65 6.47 -3.21
CA ASP A 81 -14.66 7.48 -3.47
C ASP A 81 -14.23 8.85 -2.91
N LEU A 82 -14.62 9.90 -3.62
CA LEU A 82 -14.34 11.28 -3.24
C LEU A 82 -15.42 11.78 -2.30
N GLU A 83 -14.99 12.46 -1.24
CA GLU A 83 -15.91 13.16 -0.35
C GLU A 83 -16.62 14.30 -1.10
N PRO A 84 -17.84 14.71 -0.69
CA PRO A 84 -18.55 15.81 -1.33
C PRO A 84 -17.73 17.10 -1.43
N PHE A 85 -16.96 17.41 -0.37
CA PHE A 85 -16.05 18.56 -0.37
C PHE A 85 -14.93 18.41 -1.40
N GLU A 86 -14.34 17.23 -1.53
CA GLU A 86 -13.25 16.99 -2.48
C GLU A 86 -13.73 17.09 -3.93
N LYS A 87 -14.93 16.57 -4.22
CA LYS A 87 -15.58 16.72 -5.54
C LYS A 87 -15.72 18.20 -5.92
N ALA A 88 -16.28 19.00 -5.01
CA ALA A 88 -16.46 20.43 -5.21
C ALA A 88 -15.12 21.16 -5.35
N TYR A 89 -14.15 20.84 -4.50
CA TYR A 89 -12.80 21.41 -4.54
C TYR A 89 -12.09 21.12 -5.86
N PHE A 90 -12.09 19.87 -6.34
CA PHE A 90 -11.46 19.54 -7.61
C PHE A 90 -12.12 20.24 -8.78
N PHE A 91 -13.46 20.33 -8.78
CA PHE A 91 -14.17 21.06 -9.81
C PHE A 91 -13.81 22.55 -9.82
N TYR A 92 -13.79 23.17 -8.63
CA TYR A 92 -13.38 24.57 -8.47
C TYR A 92 -11.96 24.80 -9.00
N GLN A 93 -11.01 23.93 -8.64
CA GLN A 93 -9.64 24.00 -9.14
C GLN A 93 -9.54 23.83 -10.66
N LYS A 94 -10.40 23.00 -11.28
CA LYS A 94 -10.44 22.86 -12.75
C LYS A 94 -10.88 24.16 -13.44
N ARG A 95 -11.89 24.86 -12.91
CA ARG A 95 -12.32 26.16 -13.46
C ARG A 95 -11.29 27.26 -13.23
N LEU A 96 -10.64 27.30 -12.06
CA LEU A 96 -9.49 28.19 -11.84
C LEU A 96 -8.37 27.90 -12.82
N ASN A 97 -8.07 26.62 -13.07
CA ASN A 97 -7.08 26.24 -14.05
C ASN A 97 -7.45 26.71 -15.46
N GLU A 98 -8.72 26.65 -15.87
CA GLU A 98 -9.17 27.19 -17.17
C GLU A 98 -8.91 28.70 -17.31
N ARG A 99 -8.94 29.46 -16.21
CA ARG A 99 -8.61 30.89 -16.22
C ARG A 99 -7.12 31.18 -16.34
N LEU A 100 -6.30 30.35 -15.72
CA LEU A 100 -4.85 30.56 -15.62
C LEU A 100 -4.07 29.88 -16.74
N ALA A 101 -4.61 28.79 -17.28
CA ALA A 101 -3.98 28.02 -18.33
C ALA A 101 -3.98 28.79 -19.65
N LEU A 102 -2.97 28.49 -20.47
CA LEU A 102 -2.92 28.99 -21.83
C LEU A 102 -4.11 28.43 -22.64
N PRO A 103 -4.69 29.22 -23.56
CA PRO A 103 -5.81 28.76 -24.36
C PRO A 103 -5.43 27.56 -25.22
N PHE A 104 -6.37 26.63 -25.39
CA PHE A 104 -6.16 25.41 -26.15
C PHE A 104 -5.79 25.67 -27.62
N THR A 105 -4.61 25.20 -28.04
CA THR A 105 -4.10 25.39 -29.41
C THR A 105 -4.70 24.40 -30.41
N LYS A 106 -5.93 24.69 -30.87
CA LYS A 106 -6.70 23.80 -31.78
C LYS A 106 -5.91 23.32 -33.00
N TYR A 107 -5.20 24.22 -33.70
CA TYR A 107 -4.53 23.91 -34.97
C TYR A 107 -3.41 22.86 -34.84
N PHE A 108 -2.90 22.64 -33.64
CA PHE A 108 -1.90 21.62 -33.37
C PHE A 108 -2.51 20.21 -33.42
N TYR A 109 -3.76 20.05 -32.98
CA TYR A 109 -4.46 18.76 -32.89
C TYR A 109 -5.39 18.51 -34.07
N PHE A 110 -6.06 19.55 -34.58
CA PHE A 110 -7.06 19.43 -35.64
C PHE A 110 -6.60 20.16 -36.90
N LYS A 111 -6.34 19.40 -37.97
CA LYS A 111 -6.04 19.96 -39.29
C LYS A 111 -7.30 20.61 -39.86
N ARG A 112 -7.13 21.80 -40.46
CA ARG A 112 -8.23 22.56 -41.08
C ARG A 112 -8.88 21.74 -42.20
N GLY A 113 -10.22 21.76 -42.25
CA GLY A 113 -11.00 21.08 -43.30
C GLY A 113 -11.15 19.57 -43.11
N THR A 114 -10.78 19.04 -41.95
CA THR A 114 -11.08 17.64 -41.60
C THR A 114 -12.46 17.55 -40.93
N PRO A 115 -13.18 16.42 -41.06
CA PRO A 115 -14.45 16.21 -40.36
C PRO A 115 -14.35 16.44 -38.84
N LEU A 116 -13.20 16.08 -38.24
CA LEU A 116 -12.89 16.33 -36.83
C LEU A 116 -12.78 17.82 -36.48
N ASP A 117 -12.22 18.65 -37.36
CA ASP A 117 -12.16 20.11 -37.15
C ASP A 117 -13.56 20.74 -37.22
N GLU A 118 -14.42 20.24 -38.10
CA GLU A 118 -15.82 20.70 -38.19
C GLU A 118 -16.65 20.28 -36.98
N ASP A 119 -16.54 19.02 -36.56
CA ASP A 119 -17.21 18.52 -35.35
C ASP A 119 -16.75 19.28 -34.11
N TRP A 120 -15.44 19.52 -33.96
CA TRP A 120 -14.90 20.34 -32.88
C TRP A 120 -15.48 21.76 -32.88
N LYS A 121 -15.57 22.42 -34.05
CA LYS A 121 -16.18 23.76 -34.18
C LYS A 121 -17.66 23.77 -33.80
N LYS A 122 -18.42 22.71 -34.13
CA LYS A 122 -19.82 22.59 -33.73
C LYS A 122 -19.93 22.44 -32.20
N LYS A 123 -19.10 21.59 -31.61
CA LYS A 123 -19.11 21.30 -30.16
C LYS A 123 -18.66 22.48 -29.30
N ILE A 124 -17.63 23.20 -29.74
CA ILE A 124 -17.12 24.35 -28.97
C ILE A 124 -18.15 25.48 -28.89
N GLN A 125 -19.01 25.64 -29.90
CA GLN A 125 -20.12 26.60 -29.85
C GLN A 125 -21.13 26.26 -28.76
N ALA A 126 -21.41 24.96 -28.57
CA ALA A 126 -22.34 24.49 -27.54
C ALA A 126 -21.72 24.45 -26.13
N ARG A 127 -20.45 24.02 -26.02
CA ARG A 127 -19.74 23.88 -24.73
C ARG A 127 -19.12 25.18 -24.23
N GLN A 128 -18.79 26.13 -25.11
CA GLN A 128 -18.01 27.34 -24.85
C GLN A 128 -16.54 27.09 -24.42
N THR A 129 -16.21 25.90 -23.91
CA THR A 129 -14.87 25.51 -23.47
C THR A 129 -14.29 24.31 -24.21
N PRO A 130 -12.96 24.26 -24.39
CA PRO A 130 -12.27 23.07 -24.85
C PRO A 130 -12.44 21.89 -23.87
N ALA A 131 -12.42 22.17 -22.56
CA ALA A 131 -12.65 21.18 -21.52
C ALA A 131 -14.07 20.59 -21.59
N ARG A 132 -14.21 19.34 -21.16
CA ARG A 132 -15.44 18.54 -21.29
C ARG A 132 -16.14 18.28 -19.95
N ASP A 133 -15.45 18.54 -18.85
CA ASP A 133 -15.80 18.14 -17.49
C ASP A 133 -16.06 19.31 -16.53
N ILE A 134 -16.01 20.56 -17.03
CA ILE A 134 -16.20 21.79 -16.23
C ILE A 134 -17.56 22.50 -16.46
N GLY A 135 -18.45 21.86 -17.21
CA GLY A 135 -19.73 22.43 -17.63
C GLY A 135 -19.55 23.58 -18.62
N LYS A 136 -20.52 24.50 -18.66
CA LYS A 136 -20.47 25.72 -19.49
C LYS A 136 -19.80 26.84 -18.70
N TYR A 137 -18.60 27.24 -19.08
CA TYR A 137 -17.86 28.30 -18.39
C TYR A 137 -16.84 28.98 -19.30
N ASN A 138 -16.99 30.24 -19.68
CA ASN A 138 -15.98 30.91 -20.50
C ASN A 138 -15.08 31.84 -19.66
N ALA A 139 -13.80 31.49 -19.53
CA ALA A 139 -12.82 32.28 -18.77
C ALA A 139 -12.57 33.70 -19.32
N TYR A 140 -12.89 33.96 -20.59
CA TYR A 140 -12.63 35.24 -21.26
C TYR A 140 -13.89 36.08 -21.47
N ALA A 141 -15.06 35.59 -21.07
CA ALA A 141 -16.32 36.31 -21.23
C ALA A 141 -16.55 37.31 -20.08
N GLN A 142 -17.54 38.20 -20.24
CA GLN A 142 -17.88 39.20 -19.21
C GLN A 142 -18.40 38.54 -17.92
N ASP A 143 -18.96 37.34 -18.02
CA ASP A 143 -19.46 36.49 -16.95
C ASP A 143 -18.40 35.52 -16.40
N ALA A 144 -17.11 35.71 -16.73
CA ALA A 144 -16.01 34.86 -16.22
C ALA A 144 -15.87 34.84 -14.70
N TRP A 145 -16.45 35.84 -14.00
CA TRP A 145 -16.53 35.91 -12.54
C TRP A 145 -17.45 34.82 -11.94
N ASN A 146 -18.36 34.25 -12.73
CA ASN A 146 -19.31 33.23 -12.29
C ASN A 146 -18.71 31.82 -12.47
N ASP A 147 -17.56 31.59 -11.84
CA ASP A 147 -16.82 30.32 -11.91
C ASP A 147 -17.20 29.34 -10.80
N GLU A 148 -17.94 29.76 -9.79
CA GLU A 148 -18.40 28.88 -8.71
C GLU A 148 -19.65 28.07 -9.10
N LEU A 149 -19.86 26.93 -8.42
CA LEU A 149 -21.07 26.13 -8.55
C LEU A 149 -22.03 26.43 -7.39
N LEU A 150 -23.32 26.38 -7.68
CA LEU A 150 -24.35 26.39 -6.64
C LEU A 150 -24.38 25.03 -5.92
N LEU A 151 -24.85 25.04 -4.67
CA LEU A 151 -25.03 23.82 -3.89
C LEU A 151 -26.02 22.88 -4.60
N GLY A 152 -25.66 21.59 -4.70
CA GLY A 152 -26.48 20.57 -5.37
C GLY A 152 -26.32 20.51 -6.89
N ALA A 153 -25.37 21.26 -7.45
CA ALA A 153 -24.99 21.13 -8.85
C ALA A 153 -24.41 19.73 -9.14
N LYS A 154 -24.80 19.14 -10.29
CA LYS A 154 -24.40 17.78 -10.69
C LYS A 154 -23.05 17.76 -11.39
N GLU A 155 -22.58 18.92 -11.84
CA GLU A 155 -21.37 19.10 -12.63
C GLU A 155 -20.10 18.67 -11.87
N SER A 156 -20.11 18.80 -10.54
CA SER A 156 -19.01 18.33 -9.69
C SER A 156 -18.97 16.81 -9.51
N ASP A 157 -20.04 16.08 -9.82
CA ASP A 157 -20.09 14.64 -9.61
C ASP A 157 -19.26 13.90 -10.67
N PRO A 158 -18.36 12.98 -10.26
CA PRO A 158 -17.56 12.18 -11.19
C PRO A 158 -18.40 11.35 -12.17
N GLU A 159 -19.55 10.83 -11.73
CA GLU A 159 -20.45 10.03 -12.57
C GLU A 159 -21.02 10.86 -13.73
N TYR A 160 -21.44 12.10 -13.45
CA TYR A 160 -21.91 13.03 -14.46
C TYR A 160 -20.78 13.42 -15.43
N GLN A 161 -19.57 13.67 -14.91
CA GLN A 161 -18.41 13.98 -15.76
C GLN A 161 -18.07 12.83 -16.71
N VAL A 162 -18.08 11.58 -16.23
CA VAL A 162 -17.86 10.40 -17.06
C VAL A 162 -18.94 10.29 -18.14
N GLU A 163 -20.20 10.52 -17.80
CA GLU A 163 -21.29 10.49 -18.77
C GLU A 163 -21.12 11.56 -19.87
N GLN A 164 -20.79 12.80 -19.50
CA GLN A 164 -20.54 13.87 -20.48
C GLN A 164 -19.35 13.55 -21.40
N LEU A 165 -18.29 12.93 -20.86
CA LEU A 165 -17.12 12.51 -21.65
C LEU A 165 -17.47 11.39 -22.64
N VAL A 166 -18.29 10.42 -22.22
CA VAL A 166 -18.77 9.33 -23.09
C VAL A 166 -19.67 9.89 -24.19
N LEU A 167 -20.61 10.77 -23.85
CA LEU A 167 -21.52 11.39 -24.83
C LEU A 167 -20.79 12.25 -25.86
N ASP A 168 -19.79 13.03 -25.46
CA ASP A 168 -18.96 13.82 -26.39
C ASP A 168 -18.17 12.91 -27.34
N ALA A 169 -17.66 11.78 -26.83
CA ALA A 169 -16.93 10.81 -27.62
C ALA A 169 -17.85 10.04 -28.59
N GLU A 170 -19.03 9.59 -28.15
CA GLU A 170 -20.04 8.95 -29.02
C GLU A 170 -20.51 9.91 -30.11
N SER A 171 -20.75 11.17 -29.77
CA SER A 171 -21.08 12.20 -30.75
C SER A 171 -19.95 12.37 -31.78
N THR A 172 -18.68 12.30 -31.36
CA THR A 172 -17.52 12.42 -32.27
C THR A 172 -17.45 11.24 -33.22
N ALA A 173 -17.60 10.02 -32.69
CA ALA A 173 -17.56 8.78 -33.44
C ALA A 173 -18.67 8.75 -34.51
N ASN A 174 -19.89 9.10 -34.12
CA ASN A 174 -21.04 9.14 -35.02
C ASN A 174 -20.96 10.26 -36.07
N ALA A 175 -20.40 11.43 -35.73
CA ALA A 175 -20.22 12.52 -36.69
C ALA A 175 -19.12 12.24 -37.72
N THR A 176 -18.17 11.37 -37.40
CA THR A 176 -17.01 11.04 -38.26
C THR A 176 -17.22 9.73 -39.03
N SER A 177 -18.17 8.89 -38.60
CA SER A 177 -18.50 7.64 -39.28
C SER A 177 -19.05 7.90 -40.69
N GLN A 178 -18.59 7.10 -41.65
CA GLN A 178 -19.13 7.10 -43.02
C GLN A 178 -20.48 6.38 -43.11
N ASP A 179 -20.74 5.45 -42.17
CA ASP A 179 -21.98 4.68 -42.12
C ASP A 179 -22.93 5.32 -41.09
N THR A 180 -23.86 6.14 -41.57
CA THR A 180 -24.87 6.81 -40.74
C THR A 180 -25.95 5.87 -40.22
N SER A 181 -25.97 4.61 -40.66
CA SER A 181 -26.99 3.63 -40.25
C SER A 181 -26.67 2.97 -38.91
N LYS A 182 -25.40 3.00 -38.48
CA LYS A 182 -24.95 2.39 -37.22
C LYS A 182 -24.45 3.46 -36.26
N LYS A 183 -25.11 3.54 -35.11
CA LYS A 183 -24.65 4.37 -34.00
C LYS A 183 -23.54 3.62 -33.27
N GLU A 184 -22.35 4.18 -33.26
CA GLU A 184 -21.24 3.67 -32.44
C GLU A 184 -21.49 4.05 -30.98
N GLU A 185 -21.62 3.02 -30.14
CA GLU A 185 -21.76 3.14 -28.69
C GLU A 185 -20.41 2.89 -28.04
N ILE A 186 -19.97 3.83 -27.21
CA ILE A 186 -18.68 3.70 -26.54
C ILE A 186 -18.88 2.88 -25.27
N PRO A 187 -18.04 1.84 -25.03
CA PRO A 187 -18.18 1.02 -23.85
C PRO A 187 -18.04 1.86 -22.58
N ARG A 188 -19.07 1.85 -21.75
CA ARG A 188 -19.07 2.54 -20.46
C ARG A 188 -18.13 1.81 -19.48
N PRO A 189 -17.47 2.55 -18.57
CA PRO A 189 -16.69 1.92 -17.50
C PRO A 189 -17.55 0.95 -16.68
N HIS A 190 -16.96 -0.15 -16.24
CA HIS A 190 -17.64 -1.09 -15.34
C HIS A 190 -18.03 -0.41 -14.02
N PRO A 191 -19.17 -0.83 -13.40
CA PRO A 191 -19.59 -0.27 -12.13
C PRO A 191 -18.56 -0.57 -11.04
N ARG A 192 -18.37 0.41 -10.14
CA ARG A 192 -17.47 0.27 -8.98
C ARG A 192 -17.97 -0.75 -7.96
N VAL A 193 -19.30 -0.91 -7.88
CA VAL A 193 -19.99 -1.88 -7.03
C VAL A 193 -20.22 -3.16 -7.82
N THR A 194 -19.66 -4.27 -7.34
CA THR A 194 -19.74 -5.57 -8.04
C THR A 194 -20.99 -6.36 -7.63
N GLU A 195 -21.23 -7.49 -8.27
CA GLU A 195 -22.29 -8.42 -7.85
C GLU A 195 -22.04 -9.00 -6.46
N ALA A 196 -20.77 -9.21 -6.11
CA ALA A 196 -20.38 -9.68 -4.79
C ALA A 196 -20.70 -8.67 -3.68
N ASP A 197 -20.58 -7.37 -3.98
CA ASP A 197 -21.01 -6.30 -3.08
C ASP A 197 -22.52 -6.34 -2.85
N LYS A 198 -23.28 -6.48 -3.93
CA LYS A 198 -24.76 -6.56 -3.87
C LYS A 198 -25.24 -7.79 -3.10
N LYS A 199 -24.57 -8.92 -3.27
CA LYS A 199 -24.88 -10.19 -2.58
C LYS A 199 -24.30 -10.26 -1.16
N GLY A 200 -23.36 -9.38 -0.81
CA GLY A 200 -22.66 -9.43 0.46
C GLY A 200 -21.76 -10.67 0.62
N ASP A 201 -21.20 -11.18 -0.47
CA ASP A 201 -20.40 -12.42 -0.44
C ASP A 201 -19.01 -12.17 0.18
N GLN A 202 -18.89 -12.53 1.46
CA GLN A 202 -17.67 -12.39 2.26
C GLN A 202 -16.56 -13.38 1.87
N LYS A 203 -16.80 -14.34 0.97
CA LYS A 203 -15.76 -15.26 0.49
C LYS A 203 -15.12 -14.79 -0.82
N SER A 204 -15.74 -13.87 -1.51
CA SER A 204 -15.23 -13.35 -2.77
C SER A 204 -14.18 -12.26 -2.57
N LEU A 205 -13.15 -12.26 -3.42
CA LEU A 205 -12.14 -11.19 -3.47
C LEU A 205 -12.61 -9.95 -4.25
N ASN A 206 -13.63 -10.12 -5.10
CA ASN A 206 -14.20 -9.09 -5.96
C ASN A 206 -15.22 -8.19 -5.23
N ARG A 207 -15.38 -8.34 -3.91
CA ARG A 207 -16.16 -7.45 -3.05
C ARG A 207 -15.30 -6.29 -2.56
N LEU A 208 -15.83 -5.08 -2.36
CA LEU A 208 -15.13 -3.92 -1.80
C LEU A 208 -13.79 -3.65 -2.49
N LEU A 209 -13.83 -3.43 -3.81
CA LEU A 209 -12.66 -3.09 -4.61
C LEU A 209 -11.84 -1.87 -4.10
N PRO A 210 -12.44 -0.79 -3.55
CA PRO A 210 -11.68 0.37 -3.07
C PRO A 210 -11.06 0.17 -1.68
N ARG A 211 -11.28 -0.97 -1.02
CA ARG A 211 -10.79 -1.27 0.33
C ARG A 211 -9.88 -2.49 0.34
N THR A 212 -9.01 -2.56 1.34
CA THR A 212 -8.15 -3.69 1.63
C THR A 212 -8.96 -4.73 2.36
N LEU A 213 -8.93 -5.95 1.84
CA LEU A 213 -9.51 -7.11 2.49
C LEU A 213 -8.43 -7.93 3.16
N TYR A 214 -8.76 -8.49 4.32
CA TYR A 214 -7.91 -9.38 5.09
C TYR A 214 -8.54 -10.77 5.19
N LEU A 215 -7.71 -11.79 5.06
CA LEU A 215 -8.15 -13.16 5.25
C LEU A 215 -8.29 -13.46 6.75
N LEU A 216 -9.51 -13.78 7.17
CA LEU A 216 -9.80 -14.36 8.47
C LEU A 216 -10.25 -15.81 8.32
N VAL A 217 -9.83 -16.61 9.29
CA VAL A 217 -10.09 -18.04 9.33
C VAL A 217 -10.78 -18.38 10.65
N GLN A 218 -11.76 -19.27 10.58
CA GLN A 218 -12.47 -19.78 11.74
C GLN A 218 -11.79 -21.05 12.28
N SER A 219 -11.35 -20.99 13.54
CA SER A 219 -10.83 -22.15 14.25
C SER A 219 -11.93 -23.19 14.50
N LYS A 220 -11.53 -24.42 14.86
CA LYS A 220 -12.46 -25.50 15.27
C LYS A 220 -13.37 -25.06 16.41
N ASP A 221 -12.82 -24.28 17.34
CA ASP A 221 -13.53 -23.77 18.51
C ASP A 221 -14.52 -22.64 18.18
N GLY A 222 -14.58 -22.21 16.91
CA GLY A 222 -15.56 -21.26 16.40
C GLY A 222 -15.14 -19.79 16.47
N TYR A 223 -14.00 -19.45 17.08
CA TYR A 223 -13.46 -18.09 17.07
C TYR A 223 -12.75 -17.76 15.76
N TRP A 224 -12.85 -16.49 15.36
CA TRP A 224 -12.18 -15.94 14.18
C TRP A 224 -10.80 -15.40 14.56
N LYS A 225 -9.78 -15.78 13.79
CA LYS A 225 -8.43 -15.25 13.91
C LYS A 225 -7.76 -15.17 12.54
N LEU A 226 -6.64 -14.47 12.48
CA LEU A 226 -5.75 -14.56 11.32
C LEU A 226 -5.12 -15.96 11.28
N PRO A 227 -4.81 -16.50 10.09
CA PRO A 227 -4.10 -17.77 9.95
C PRO A 227 -2.83 -17.77 10.81
N SER A 228 -2.65 -18.79 11.65
CA SER A 228 -1.49 -18.89 12.53
C SER A 228 -1.16 -20.34 12.85
N THR A 229 0.09 -20.75 12.68
CA THR A 229 0.59 -22.08 13.08
C THR A 229 1.78 -21.96 14.03
N PRO A 230 2.01 -22.95 14.92
CA PRO A 230 3.25 -23.01 15.70
C PRO A 230 4.47 -23.14 14.79
N ILE A 231 5.57 -22.50 15.22
CA ILE A 231 6.87 -22.55 14.55
C ILE A 231 7.57 -23.88 14.87
N GLN A 232 8.19 -24.49 13.88
CA GLN A 232 9.01 -25.69 14.00
C GLN A 232 10.49 -25.36 14.25
N THR A 233 11.25 -26.30 14.79
CA THR A 233 12.61 -26.06 15.33
C THR A 233 13.67 -25.64 14.30
N GLN A 234 13.39 -25.74 12.99
CA GLN A 234 14.36 -25.53 11.90
C GLN A 234 13.88 -24.55 10.82
N GLU A 235 12.85 -23.74 11.08
CA GLU A 235 12.30 -22.79 10.11
C GLU A 235 12.39 -21.35 10.61
N THR A 236 12.55 -20.40 9.69
CA THR A 236 12.43 -18.97 9.99
C THR A 236 10.97 -18.57 10.17
N LEU A 237 10.70 -17.46 10.85
CA LEU A 237 9.34 -16.93 11.01
C LEU A 237 8.62 -16.70 9.67
N ARG A 238 9.38 -16.33 8.63
CA ARG A 238 8.85 -16.13 7.28
C ARG A 238 8.48 -17.46 6.62
N GLU A 239 9.36 -18.45 6.64
CA GLU A 239 9.08 -19.78 6.07
C GLU A 239 7.92 -20.44 6.80
N ALA A 240 7.88 -20.30 8.14
CA ALA A 240 6.76 -20.74 8.95
C ALA A 240 5.45 -20.09 8.50
N ALA A 241 5.43 -18.78 8.21
CA ALA A 241 4.28 -18.07 7.69
C ALA A 241 3.88 -18.52 6.27
N GLU A 242 4.84 -18.77 5.38
CA GLU A 242 4.56 -19.30 4.02
C GLU A 242 3.94 -20.70 4.12
N ARG A 243 4.44 -21.54 5.03
CA ARG A 243 3.85 -22.83 5.38
C ARG A 243 2.46 -22.68 6.03
N THR A 244 2.26 -21.70 6.91
CA THR A 244 0.94 -21.42 7.50
C THR A 244 -0.08 -21.17 6.41
N LEU A 245 0.23 -20.34 5.40
CA LEU A 245 -0.70 -20.07 4.31
C LEU A 245 -1.03 -21.32 3.50
N SER A 246 -0.02 -22.10 3.10
CA SER A 246 -0.25 -23.31 2.29
C SER A 246 -1.05 -24.37 3.04
N GLN A 247 -0.85 -24.51 4.36
CA GLN A 247 -1.57 -25.46 5.21
C GLN A 247 -2.99 -25.01 5.60
N THR A 248 -3.24 -23.70 5.69
CA THR A 248 -4.53 -23.17 6.15
C THR A 248 -5.47 -22.82 5.00
N ALA A 249 -4.96 -22.19 3.94
CA ALA A 249 -5.76 -21.63 2.84
C ALA A 249 -5.39 -22.23 1.46
N GLY A 250 -4.54 -23.26 1.44
CA GLY A 250 -4.17 -23.98 0.23
C GLY A 250 -3.08 -23.30 -0.60
N VAL A 251 -2.65 -24.00 -1.65
CA VAL A 251 -1.58 -23.55 -2.57
C VAL A 251 -2.11 -22.72 -3.75
N ASN A 252 -3.42 -22.66 -3.95
CA ASN A 252 -4.08 -21.98 -5.08
C ASN A 252 -4.16 -20.45 -4.90
N MET A 253 -3.16 -19.85 -4.25
CA MET A 253 -3.04 -18.42 -4.05
C MET A 253 -1.64 -17.96 -4.44
N ASN A 254 -1.56 -17.00 -5.34
CA ASN A 254 -0.31 -16.29 -5.61
C ASN A 254 -0.12 -15.25 -4.52
N THR A 255 0.71 -15.58 -3.53
CA THR A 255 0.99 -14.72 -2.38
C THR A 255 2.44 -14.26 -2.37
N TRP A 256 2.65 -13.04 -1.90
CA TRP A 256 3.96 -12.42 -1.78
C TRP A 256 4.17 -11.91 -0.35
N MET A 257 5.14 -12.47 0.35
CA MET A 257 5.58 -12.00 1.66
C MET A 257 6.35 -10.68 1.51
N VAL A 258 5.94 -9.65 2.25
CA VAL A 258 6.48 -8.29 2.10
C VAL A 258 7.92 -8.18 2.62
N GLY A 259 8.26 -8.92 3.68
CA GLY A 259 9.58 -8.89 4.28
C GLY A 259 9.76 -9.93 5.39
N PHE A 260 10.91 -9.88 6.06
CA PHE A 260 11.29 -10.83 7.12
C PHE A 260 10.93 -10.37 8.54
N HIS A 261 10.48 -9.12 8.70
CA HIS A 261 10.12 -8.56 9.99
C HIS A 261 8.61 -8.71 10.26
N PRO A 262 8.20 -9.07 11.49
CA PRO A 262 6.78 -9.10 11.84
C PRO A 262 6.19 -7.69 11.87
N ALA A 263 4.99 -7.53 11.34
CA ALA A 263 4.25 -6.27 11.36
C ALA A 263 3.56 -5.99 12.71
N GLY A 264 3.35 -7.04 13.50
CA GLY A 264 2.71 -6.97 14.80
C GLY A 264 2.84 -8.28 15.55
N HIS A 265 2.36 -8.30 16.79
CA HIS A 265 2.34 -9.50 17.61
C HIS A 265 1.10 -9.53 18.49
N HIS A 266 0.70 -10.72 18.90
CA HIS A 266 -0.38 -10.96 19.85
C HIS A 266 0.12 -11.90 20.93
N VAL A 267 -0.05 -11.51 22.20
CA VAL A 267 0.33 -12.31 23.36
C VAL A 267 -0.93 -12.81 24.05
N TYR A 268 -1.10 -14.12 24.10
CA TYR A 268 -2.12 -14.78 24.87
C TYR A 268 -1.49 -15.44 26.09
N ASN A 269 -1.88 -15.01 27.29
CA ASN A 269 -1.42 -15.63 28.53
C ASN A 269 -2.52 -16.55 29.08
N ASN A 270 -2.16 -17.80 29.34
CA ASN A 270 -3.05 -18.75 29.99
C ASN A 270 -3.30 -18.30 31.44
N ARG A 271 -4.54 -18.44 31.92
CA ARG A 271 -4.89 -18.12 33.32
C ARG A 271 -4.15 -19.02 34.33
N LYS A 272 -3.82 -20.24 33.92
CA LYS A 272 -2.98 -21.18 34.66
C LYS A 272 -2.00 -21.81 33.67
N PRO A 273 -0.71 -21.96 34.02
CA PRO A 273 0.24 -22.62 33.14
C PRO A 273 -0.24 -24.03 32.82
N HIS A 274 -0.25 -24.37 31.53
CA HIS A 274 -0.62 -25.69 31.07
C HIS A 274 0.65 -26.54 31.04
N ALA A 275 0.73 -27.58 31.85
CA ALA A 275 1.83 -28.53 31.80
C ALA A 275 1.56 -29.57 30.72
N ASP A 276 2.44 -29.66 29.73
CA ASP A 276 2.35 -30.71 28.72
C ASP A 276 2.58 -32.08 29.35
N LYS A 277 1.62 -33.00 29.21
CA LYS A 277 1.64 -34.31 29.90
C LYS A 277 2.80 -35.23 29.46
N VAL A 278 3.44 -34.93 28.33
CA VAL A 278 4.47 -35.78 27.69
C VAL A 278 5.88 -35.29 27.99
N THR A 279 6.09 -33.97 28.04
CA THR A 279 7.41 -33.34 28.21
C THR A 279 7.60 -32.69 29.57
N GLY A 280 6.53 -32.52 30.36
CA GLY A 280 6.57 -31.84 31.66
C GLY A 280 6.87 -30.34 31.58
N ALA A 281 6.89 -29.76 30.37
CA ALA A 281 7.15 -28.35 30.17
C ALA A 281 5.91 -27.52 30.50
N GLU A 282 6.10 -26.45 31.27
CA GLU A 282 5.03 -25.49 31.60
C GLU A 282 4.87 -24.47 30.45
N SER A 283 3.70 -24.46 29.81
CA SER A 283 3.31 -23.46 28.82
C SER A 283 2.45 -22.37 29.46
N HIS A 284 3.03 -21.17 29.59
CA HIS A 284 2.32 -19.99 30.12
C HIS A 284 1.39 -19.34 29.08
N GLY A 285 1.48 -19.73 27.81
CA GLY A 285 0.64 -19.18 26.76
C GLY A 285 1.29 -19.18 25.39
N GLU A 286 0.75 -18.34 24.50
CA GLU A 286 1.12 -18.27 23.10
C GLU A 286 1.55 -16.85 22.71
N LYS A 287 2.62 -16.76 21.91
CA LYS A 287 3.07 -15.50 21.29
C LYS A 287 3.01 -15.66 19.78
N THR A 288 2.04 -14.99 19.16
CA THR A 288 1.87 -15.02 17.71
C THR A 288 2.49 -13.78 17.08
N PHE A 289 3.45 -13.97 16.19
CA PHE A 289 4.06 -12.90 15.41
C PHE A 289 3.46 -12.87 14.01
N PHE A 290 2.97 -11.70 13.59
CA PHE A 290 2.22 -11.57 12.34
C PHE A 290 3.11 -11.08 11.20
N MET A 291 3.25 -11.90 10.17
CA MET A 291 3.94 -11.58 8.93
C MET A 291 2.97 -10.98 7.92
N LYS A 292 3.38 -9.89 7.26
CA LYS A 292 2.55 -9.23 6.24
C LYS A 292 2.73 -9.91 4.90
N SER A 293 1.61 -10.34 4.30
CA SER A 293 1.56 -10.96 2.97
C SER A 293 0.53 -10.27 2.09
N ARG A 294 0.77 -10.28 0.78
CA ARG A 294 -0.16 -9.75 -0.23
C ARG A 294 -0.60 -10.87 -1.15
N ILE A 295 -1.90 -10.94 -1.43
CA ILE A 295 -2.44 -11.80 -2.49
C ILE A 295 -2.47 -11.01 -3.81
N MET A 296 -1.97 -11.62 -4.88
CA MET A 296 -2.00 -11.05 -6.24
C MET A 296 -3.08 -11.71 -7.09
N ALA A 297 -3.27 -13.03 -6.94
CA ALA A 297 -4.27 -13.81 -7.65
C ALA A 297 -4.58 -15.10 -6.89
N GLY A 298 -5.66 -15.78 -7.30
CA GLY A 298 -6.10 -17.05 -6.69
C GLY A 298 -7.15 -16.85 -5.60
N GLN A 299 -7.48 -17.93 -4.90
CA GLN A 299 -8.50 -17.95 -3.86
C GLN A 299 -8.11 -18.93 -2.75
N ALA A 300 -8.52 -18.63 -1.53
CA ALA A 300 -8.34 -19.53 -0.40
C ALA A 300 -9.24 -20.76 -0.56
N ASP A 301 -8.64 -21.94 -0.40
CA ASP A 301 -9.35 -23.21 -0.37
C ASP A 301 -9.05 -23.93 0.94
N LEU A 302 -10.12 -24.27 1.66
CA LEU A 302 -10.07 -24.97 2.95
C LEU A 302 -10.13 -26.49 2.80
N SER A 303 -10.39 -27.01 1.59
CA SER A 303 -10.61 -28.44 1.36
C SER A 303 -9.39 -29.30 1.70
N ALA A 304 -8.19 -28.75 1.53
CA ALA A 304 -6.91 -29.41 1.78
C ALA A 304 -6.27 -29.03 3.13
N SER A 305 -6.98 -28.31 4.01
CA SER A 305 -6.36 -27.72 5.19
C SER A 305 -6.05 -28.73 6.30
N ALA A 306 -4.79 -28.81 6.70
CA ALA A 306 -4.32 -29.71 7.77
C ALA A 306 -4.98 -29.40 9.13
N GLU A 307 -5.33 -28.14 9.37
CA GLU A 307 -5.91 -27.68 10.63
C GLU A 307 -7.42 -27.91 10.76
N LYS A 308 -8.10 -28.58 9.80
CA LYS A 308 -9.57 -28.77 9.76
C LYS A 308 -10.35 -27.51 10.16
N LEU A 309 -10.02 -26.41 9.51
CA LEU A 309 -10.64 -25.11 9.70
C LEU A 309 -12.09 -25.14 9.22
N LYS A 310 -12.99 -24.41 9.90
CA LYS A 310 -14.43 -24.46 9.60
C LYS A 310 -14.80 -23.61 8.39
N ASP A 311 -14.31 -22.38 8.36
CA ASP A 311 -14.69 -21.40 7.35
C ASP A 311 -13.63 -20.31 7.20
N PHE A 312 -13.70 -19.55 6.11
CA PHE A 312 -12.84 -18.40 5.84
C PHE A 312 -13.65 -17.23 5.29
N LYS A 313 -13.16 -16.01 5.53
CA LYS A 313 -13.78 -14.77 5.07
C LYS A 313 -12.73 -13.74 4.70
N TRP A 314 -13.05 -12.93 3.71
CA TRP A 314 -12.34 -11.73 3.32
C TRP A 314 -13.08 -10.50 3.85
N LEU A 315 -12.47 -9.85 4.84
CA LEU A 315 -13.11 -8.78 5.61
C LEU A 315 -12.28 -7.50 5.56
N SER A 316 -12.97 -6.36 5.49
CA SER A 316 -12.34 -5.05 5.62
C SER A 316 -12.00 -4.73 7.08
N LYS A 317 -11.14 -3.75 7.32
CA LYS A 317 -10.77 -3.31 8.68
C LYS A 317 -11.98 -2.95 9.55
N GLU A 318 -13.02 -2.37 8.94
CA GLU A 318 -14.24 -1.92 9.62
C GLU A 318 -15.13 -3.10 10.05
N GLU A 319 -15.08 -4.22 9.34
CA GLU A 319 -15.90 -5.41 9.61
C GLU A 319 -15.24 -6.36 10.63
N ILE A 320 -13.90 -6.43 10.67
CA ILE A 320 -13.14 -7.32 11.55
C ILE A 320 -13.57 -7.27 13.03
N PRO A 321 -13.80 -6.10 13.65
CA PRO A 321 -14.21 -5.99 15.06
C PRO A 321 -15.49 -6.75 15.40
N GLN A 322 -16.37 -6.99 14.43
CA GLN A 322 -17.63 -7.70 14.64
C GLN A 322 -17.43 -9.22 14.79
N PHE A 323 -16.30 -9.74 14.28
CA PHE A 323 -16.01 -11.18 14.25
C PHE A 323 -14.96 -11.62 15.28
N VAL A 324 -13.99 -10.76 15.57
CA VAL A 324 -12.89 -11.08 16.50
C VAL A 324 -13.16 -10.49 17.89
N THR A 325 -12.51 -11.03 18.92
CA THR A 325 -12.63 -10.47 20.27
C THR A 325 -12.00 -9.07 20.34
N GLN A 326 -12.57 -8.19 21.16
CA GLN A 326 -12.06 -6.83 21.33
C GLN A 326 -10.60 -6.78 21.79
N GLN A 327 -10.20 -7.75 22.64
CA GLN A 327 -8.82 -7.89 23.07
C GLN A 327 -7.90 -8.19 21.87
N TYR A 328 -8.26 -9.19 21.07
CA TYR A 328 -7.50 -9.53 19.86
C TYR A 328 -7.45 -8.37 18.87
N TYR A 329 -8.58 -7.70 18.63
CA TYR A 329 -8.65 -6.52 17.77
C TYR A 329 -7.68 -5.42 18.21
N SER A 330 -7.53 -5.20 19.52
CA SER A 330 -6.65 -4.15 20.04
C SER A 330 -5.17 -4.35 19.70
N TYR A 331 -4.71 -5.61 19.59
CA TYR A 331 -3.37 -5.96 19.13
C TYR A 331 -3.20 -5.81 17.62
N ILE A 332 -4.22 -6.18 16.83
CA ILE A 332 -4.11 -6.23 15.38
C ILE A 332 -4.50 -4.91 14.68
N LYS A 333 -5.25 -4.02 15.32
CA LYS A 333 -5.81 -2.81 14.68
C LYS A 333 -4.77 -1.92 13.98
N ASN A 334 -3.56 -1.85 14.53
CA ASN A 334 -2.50 -0.96 14.05
C ASN A 334 -1.76 -1.53 12.83
N MET A 335 -1.80 -2.85 12.62
CA MET A 335 -1.19 -3.47 11.43
C MET A 335 -2.13 -3.50 10.21
N LEU A 336 -3.42 -3.24 10.44
CA LEU A 336 -4.43 -3.14 9.39
C LEU A 336 -4.47 -1.70 8.84
N ALA A 337 -4.30 -1.56 7.53
CA ALA A 337 -4.55 -0.31 6.82
C ALA A 337 -6.05 0.03 6.83
N ASP A 338 -6.38 1.32 6.96
CA ASP A 338 -7.76 1.84 6.89
C ASP A 338 -8.37 1.68 5.49
N ARG A 339 -7.52 1.53 4.47
CA ARG A 339 -7.89 1.38 3.08
C ARG A 339 -7.18 0.25 2.42
#